data_AF-A0A960UP68-F1
#
_entry.id   AF-A0A960UP68-F1
#
_cell.length_a   1.000
_cell.length_b   1.000
_cell.length_c   1.000
_cell.angle_alpha   90.00
_cell.angle_beta   90.00
_cell.angle_gamma   90.00
#
_symmetry.space_group_name_H-M   'P 1'
#
loop_
_entity.id
_entity.type
_entity.pdbx_description
1 polymer ?
#
loop_
_entity_poly.entity_id
_entity_poly.type
_entity_poly.pdbx_seq_one_letter_code
_entity_poly.pdbx_strand_id
1 'polypeptide(L)'
;MESHVDFLRSIEENGNGHFLLENENGRAVLRVFPAGKKGRAVRKIDIQARLDLFGLKDYDAAAIDEAVASANGAAFDIGPWEEPESEDAHLEVDVAEDGSEATFTISAPRHGGRWPTAEEIRQQLAQAGVVAGIDEDLIQKIAERNLPELENRGFQRKAYRVASSKPPTAARDAQVQWEIDPNPRAVPVRKAGQSEQDPVDFRNLNVVQTCTKGDLLATILPGVAGQPGYTVRGEPIPSTDGSSIALEAGMNVEARGSQYFASIDGHARVSSFHSRFPRIDVEEILELDNVDYSTGHIDFPGTVVVRSSVLDGFQVRARGDIIIEKTVSNVFLKAEGDIILSGGSVTRNSGYIEAAGSIFARFAQKSSLLAGHGIYIQEVSMHSRLTAGHEIILEEGRGEIIGGDALAGQRVIARKLGTKMESATRITVGVDPETFQKLREMDAQYEDQKK
;
A
#
# COMPACT_ATOMS: atom_id res chain seq x y z
N MET A 1 -60.14 -9.38 72.11
CA MET A 1 -60.54 -10.06 70.85
C MET A 1 -61.72 -9.37 70.15
N GLU A 2 -62.14 -8.15 70.56
CA GLU A 2 -63.23 -7.41 69.90
C GLU A 2 -62.77 -6.49 68.75
N SER A 3 -61.48 -6.18 68.58
CA SER A 3 -61.06 -5.14 67.62
C SER A 3 -60.88 -5.59 66.16
N HIS A 4 -60.84 -6.90 65.86
CA HIS A 4 -60.62 -7.39 64.49
C HIS A 4 -61.94 -7.65 63.74
N VAL A 5 -62.98 -8.06 64.48
CA VAL A 5 -64.33 -8.25 63.95
C VAL A 5 -64.98 -6.90 63.63
N ASP A 6 -64.74 -5.88 64.46
CA ASP A 6 -65.22 -4.51 64.21
C ASP A 6 -64.51 -3.84 63.03
N PHE A 7 -63.23 -4.14 62.79
CA PHE A 7 -62.49 -3.65 61.63
C PHE A 7 -62.97 -4.30 60.33
N LEU A 8 -63.19 -5.62 60.31
CA LEU A 8 -63.76 -6.32 59.16
C LEU A 8 -65.20 -5.87 58.85
N ARG A 9 -66.04 -5.66 59.89
CA ARG A 9 -67.35 -5.01 59.73
C ARG A 9 -67.24 -3.61 59.15
N SER A 10 -66.23 -2.83 59.53
CA SER A 10 -66.05 -1.46 59.00
C SER A 10 -65.62 -1.42 57.52
N ILE A 11 -64.98 -2.48 57.02
CA ILE A 11 -64.62 -2.65 55.60
C ILE A 11 -65.84 -3.14 54.80
N GLU A 12 -66.59 -4.10 55.31
CA GLU A 12 -67.86 -4.55 54.70
C GLU A 12 -68.92 -3.44 54.68
N GLU A 13 -68.98 -2.58 55.70
CA GLU A 13 -69.91 -1.44 55.75
C GLU A 13 -69.55 -0.31 54.77
N ASN A 14 -68.31 -0.25 54.28
CA ASN A 14 -67.80 0.81 53.39
C ASN A 14 -67.34 0.31 52.00
N GLY A 15 -67.44 -0.99 51.71
CA GLY A 15 -67.04 -1.55 50.41
C GLY A 15 -68.02 -1.21 49.29
N ASN A 16 -67.51 -0.85 48.11
CA ASN A 16 -68.33 -0.79 46.90
C ASN A 16 -68.83 -2.20 46.53
N GLY A 17 -69.98 -2.28 45.86
CA GLY A 17 -70.39 -3.51 45.21
C GLY A 17 -69.35 -3.93 44.19
N HIS A 18 -69.12 -5.23 44.05
CA HIS A 18 -68.19 -5.79 43.08
C HIS A 18 -68.88 -6.90 42.31
N PHE A 19 -68.34 -7.25 41.16
CA PHE A 19 -68.84 -8.34 40.35
C PHE A 19 -67.69 -9.24 39.91
N LEU A 20 -67.97 -10.53 39.76
CA LEU A 20 -67.08 -11.53 39.18
C LEU A 20 -67.68 -11.99 37.86
N LEU A 21 -66.82 -12.08 36.85
CA LEU A 21 -67.16 -12.62 35.55
C LEU A 21 -66.20 -13.77 35.28
N GLU A 22 -66.71 -14.99 35.23
CA GLU A 22 -65.93 -16.22 35.12
C GLU A 22 -66.39 -17.03 33.91
N ASN A 23 -65.46 -17.71 33.23
CA ASN A 23 -65.80 -18.67 32.20
C ASN A 23 -65.99 -20.04 32.86
N GLU A 24 -67.23 -20.48 33.02
CA GLU A 24 -67.55 -21.82 33.52
C GLU A 24 -68.04 -22.67 32.33
N ASN A 25 -67.20 -23.60 31.85
CA ASN A 25 -67.51 -24.53 30.77
C ASN A 25 -67.95 -23.88 29.44
N GLY A 26 -67.32 -22.77 29.03
CA GLY A 26 -67.63 -22.09 27.77
C GLY A 26 -68.83 -21.14 27.87
N ARG A 27 -69.26 -20.81 29.09
CA ARG A 27 -70.33 -19.83 29.36
C ARG A 27 -69.83 -18.75 30.32
N ALA A 28 -70.21 -17.51 30.03
CA ALA A 28 -69.96 -16.38 30.88
C ALA A 28 -70.92 -16.40 32.07
N VAL A 29 -70.38 -16.60 33.26
CA VAL A 29 -71.12 -16.58 34.52
C VAL A 29 -70.79 -15.29 35.27
N LEU A 30 -71.82 -14.50 35.53
CA LEU A 30 -71.76 -13.23 36.25
C LEU A 30 -72.28 -13.42 37.68
N ARG A 31 -71.49 -12.99 38.67
CA ARG A 31 -71.89 -12.92 40.08
C ARG A 31 -71.76 -11.48 40.55
N VAL A 32 -72.85 -10.87 41.02
CA VAL A 32 -72.86 -9.49 41.51
C VAL A 32 -73.08 -9.48 43.01
N PHE A 33 -72.19 -8.81 43.74
CA PHE A 33 -72.22 -8.70 45.18
C PHE A 33 -72.69 -7.29 45.62
N PRO A 34 -73.42 -7.19 46.73
CA PRO A 34 -74.03 -5.94 47.15
C PRO A 34 -72.96 -4.97 47.68
N ALA A 35 -73.27 -3.68 47.64
CA ALA A 35 -72.44 -2.65 48.28
C ALA A 35 -72.73 -2.55 49.79
N GLY A 36 -71.73 -2.14 50.56
CA GLY A 36 -71.90 -1.76 51.97
C GLY A 36 -72.75 -0.49 52.14
N LYS A 37 -73.13 -0.15 53.38
CA LYS A 37 -74.02 0.99 53.73
C LYS A 37 -73.60 2.34 53.13
N LYS A 38 -72.32 2.56 52.84
CA LYS A 38 -71.79 3.79 52.19
C LYS A 38 -71.13 3.54 50.82
N GLY A 39 -71.18 2.32 50.31
CA GLY A 39 -70.56 1.93 49.04
C GLY A 39 -71.45 2.24 47.83
N ARG A 40 -70.84 2.37 46.65
CA ARG A 40 -71.57 2.46 45.38
C ARG A 40 -71.96 1.08 44.89
N ALA A 41 -73.21 0.91 44.45
CA ALA A 41 -73.66 -0.31 43.78
C ALA A 41 -72.96 -0.50 42.43
N VAL A 42 -72.82 -1.75 42.00
CA VAL A 42 -72.35 -2.09 40.65
C VAL A 42 -73.33 -1.55 39.63
N ARG A 43 -72.85 -0.85 38.60
CA ARG A 43 -73.71 -0.37 37.52
C ARG A 43 -73.58 -1.28 36.31
N LYS A 44 -74.68 -1.42 35.57
CA LYS A 44 -74.73 -2.15 34.30
C LYS A 44 -73.62 -1.73 33.33
N ILE A 45 -73.33 -0.43 33.23
CA ILE A 45 -72.28 0.12 32.36
C ILE A 45 -70.89 -0.44 32.72
N ASP A 46 -70.61 -0.65 34.01
CA ASP A 46 -69.31 -1.14 34.45
C ASP A 46 -69.13 -2.63 34.07
N ILE A 47 -70.22 -3.40 34.04
CA ILE A 47 -70.25 -4.80 33.58
C ILE A 47 -70.15 -4.85 32.05
N GLN A 48 -70.91 -4.02 31.33
CA GLN A 48 -70.87 -3.94 29.87
C GLN A 48 -69.49 -3.56 29.36
N ALA A 49 -68.83 -2.57 29.99
CA ALA A 49 -67.45 -2.21 29.67
C ALA A 49 -66.47 -3.38 29.87
N ARG A 50 -66.73 -4.26 30.84
CA ARG A 50 -65.93 -5.47 31.07
C ARG A 50 -66.21 -6.56 30.05
N LEU A 51 -67.46 -6.73 29.61
CA LEU A 51 -67.85 -7.66 28.55
C LEU A 51 -67.25 -7.25 27.20
N ASP A 52 -67.30 -5.95 26.88
CA ASP A 52 -66.69 -5.38 25.67
C ASP A 52 -65.17 -5.62 25.65
N LEU A 53 -64.50 -5.51 26.80
CA LEU A 53 -63.07 -5.79 26.93
C LEU A 53 -62.72 -7.25 26.62
N PHE A 54 -63.59 -8.19 26.97
CA PHE A 54 -63.43 -9.61 26.68
C PHE A 54 -63.99 -10.03 25.31
N GLY A 55 -64.55 -9.08 24.54
CA GLY A 55 -65.09 -9.36 23.20
C GLY A 55 -66.40 -10.14 23.19
N LEU A 56 -67.10 -10.23 24.33
CA LEU A 56 -68.38 -10.92 24.47
C LEU A 56 -69.50 -10.04 23.91
N LYS A 57 -70.04 -10.41 22.74
CA LYS A 57 -71.09 -9.65 22.04
C LYS A 57 -72.50 -10.24 22.21
N ASP A 58 -72.58 -11.56 22.37
CA ASP A 58 -73.84 -12.30 22.46
C ASP A 58 -74.14 -12.62 23.93
N TYR A 59 -74.55 -11.60 24.70
CA TYR A 59 -74.92 -11.76 26.10
C TYR A 59 -76.39 -11.41 26.38
N ASP A 60 -76.98 -12.06 27.38
CA ASP A 60 -78.34 -11.82 27.83
C ASP A 60 -78.40 -10.56 28.73
N ALA A 61 -78.86 -9.46 28.14
CA ALA A 61 -79.00 -8.19 28.84
C ALA A 61 -80.01 -8.24 29.99
N ALA A 62 -81.00 -9.13 29.94
CA ALA A 62 -81.99 -9.30 31.02
C ALA A 62 -81.37 -10.02 32.22
N ALA A 63 -80.53 -11.04 31.98
CA ALA A 63 -79.79 -11.72 33.03
C ALA A 63 -78.80 -10.79 33.76
N ILE A 64 -78.19 -9.83 33.04
CA ILE A 64 -77.35 -8.79 33.67
C ILE A 64 -78.18 -7.85 34.54
N ASP A 65 -79.35 -7.42 34.06
CA ASP A 65 -80.25 -6.55 34.84
C ASP A 65 -80.73 -7.26 36.12
N GLU A 66 -81.04 -8.56 36.04
CA GLU A 66 -81.43 -9.38 37.18
C GLU A 66 -80.27 -9.61 38.17
N ALA A 67 -79.06 -9.83 37.66
CA ALA A 67 -77.87 -9.97 38.48
C ALA A 67 -77.56 -8.68 39.27
N VAL A 68 -77.66 -7.52 38.61
CA VAL A 68 -77.45 -6.21 39.25
C VAL A 68 -78.57 -5.87 40.24
N ALA A 69 -79.82 -6.24 39.93
CA ALA A 69 -80.96 -6.00 40.81
C ALA A 69 -80.97 -6.90 42.06
N SER A 70 -80.58 -8.18 41.92
CA SER A 70 -80.56 -9.11 43.06
C SER A 70 -79.35 -8.89 43.96
N ALA A 71 -78.19 -8.58 43.37
CA ALA A 71 -76.92 -8.30 44.03
C ALA A 71 -76.66 -9.20 45.26
N ASN A 72 -76.89 -10.50 45.13
CA ASN A 72 -76.81 -11.48 46.23
C ASN A 72 -75.66 -12.49 46.06
N GLY A 73 -74.80 -12.32 45.05
CA GLY A 73 -73.70 -13.22 44.72
C GLY A 73 -74.12 -14.51 44.00
N ALA A 74 -75.38 -14.67 43.60
CA ALA A 74 -75.82 -15.79 42.79
C ALA A 74 -75.17 -15.77 41.40
N ALA A 75 -74.99 -16.96 40.83
CA ALA A 75 -74.43 -17.15 39.50
C ALA A 75 -75.52 -16.94 38.44
N PHE A 76 -75.30 -15.99 37.55
CA PHE A 76 -76.15 -15.72 36.39
C PHE A 76 -75.39 -16.11 35.13
N ASP A 77 -75.93 -17.06 34.36
CA ASP A 77 -75.44 -17.37 33.02
C ASP A 77 -75.88 -16.23 32.08
N ILE A 78 -74.91 -15.49 31.57
CA ILE A 78 -75.15 -14.32 30.73
C ILE A 78 -74.82 -14.58 29.26
N GLY A 79 -74.43 -15.80 28.85
CA GLY A 79 -74.21 -16.13 27.43
C GLY A 79 -72.97 -16.99 27.15
N PRO A 80 -72.76 -17.42 25.89
CA PRO A 80 -71.58 -18.17 25.49
C PRO A 80 -70.29 -17.35 25.61
N TRP A 81 -69.23 -17.98 26.12
CA TRP A 81 -67.87 -17.43 26.17
C TRP A 81 -66.89 -18.43 25.55
N GLU A 82 -66.76 -18.36 24.23
CA GLU A 82 -65.75 -19.12 23.49
C GLU A 82 -64.39 -18.41 23.62
N GLU A 83 -63.42 -19.09 24.20
CA GLU A 83 -62.03 -18.62 24.17
C GLU A 83 -61.48 -18.81 22.74
N PRO A 84 -60.88 -17.78 22.14
CA PRO A 84 -60.27 -17.89 20.82
C PRO A 84 -59.18 -18.97 20.81
N GLU A 85 -59.06 -19.69 19.69
CA GLU A 85 -58.08 -20.77 19.53
C GLU A 85 -56.65 -20.28 19.74
N SER A 86 -55.84 -21.13 20.37
CA SER A 86 -54.41 -20.89 20.58
C SER A 86 -53.69 -20.82 19.23
N GLU A 87 -53.03 -19.69 18.95
CA GLU A 87 -52.20 -19.51 17.75
C GLU A 87 -50.73 -19.50 18.16
N ASP A 88 -49.97 -20.50 17.70
CA ASP A 88 -48.52 -20.58 17.90
C ASP A 88 -47.79 -19.43 17.20
N ALA A 89 -46.56 -19.15 17.65
CA ALA A 89 -45.72 -18.15 17.03
C ALA A 89 -45.41 -18.53 15.57
N HIS A 90 -45.69 -17.62 14.65
CA HIS A 90 -45.33 -17.78 13.24
C HIS A 90 -44.03 -17.05 12.93
N LEU A 91 -43.20 -17.66 12.10
CA LEU A 91 -41.88 -17.18 11.74
C LEU A 91 -41.77 -17.18 10.22
N GLU A 92 -41.51 -16.00 9.68
CA GLU A 92 -41.36 -15.75 8.25
C GLU A 92 -39.89 -15.46 7.98
N VAL A 93 -39.26 -16.27 7.11
CA VAL A 93 -37.85 -16.09 6.71
C VAL A 93 -37.83 -15.48 5.32
N ASP A 94 -37.19 -14.33 5.19
CA ASP A 94 -36.93 -13.68 3.92
C ASP A 94 -35.42 -13.74 3.62
N VAL A 95 -35.07 -14.31 2.48
CA VAL A 95 -33.69 -14.42 2.04
C VAL A 95 -33.51 -13.49 0.86
N ALA A 96 -32.56 -12.57 0.95
CA ALA A 96 -32.25 -11.66 -0.14
C ALA A 96 -31.93 -12.45 -1.43
N GLU A 97 -32.39 -11.97 -2.58
CA GLU A 97 -32.21 -12.65 -3.88
C GLU A 97 -30.73 -12.90 -4.21
N ASP A 98 -29.85 -12.00 -3.77
CA ASP A 98 -28.40 -12.07 -3.94
C ASP A 98 -27.69 -12.99 -2.93
N GLY A 99 -28.44 -13.56 -1.96
CA GLY A 99 -27.91 -14.42 -0.91
C GLY A 99 -26.96 -13.70 0.06
N SER A 100 -27.01 -12.36 0.11
CA SER A 100 -26.15 -11.54 0.97
C SER A 100 -26.51 -11.66 2.45
N GLU A 101 -27.81 -11.76 2.75
CA GLU A 101 -28.34 -11.87 4.09
C GLU A 101 -29.67 -12.64 4.12
N ALA A 102 -29.98 -13.21 5.28
CA ALA A 102 -31.30 -13.73 5.60
C ALA A 102 -31.85 -12.99 6.82
N THR A 103 -33.07 -12.50 6.69
CA THR A 103 -33.82 -11.89 7.78
C THR A 103 -34.97 -12.79 8.17
N PHE A 104 -35.36 -12.72 9.44
CA PHE A 104 -36.57 -13.38 9.88
C PHE A 104 -37.46 -12.37 10.60
N THR A 105 -38.76 -12.56 10.48
CA THR A 105 -39.79 -11.81 11.19
C THR A 105 -40.61 -12.80 12.02
N ILE A 106 -40.66 -12.60 13.34
CA ILE A 106 -41.52 -13.40 14.24
C ILE A 106 -42.78 -12.61 14.57
N SER A 107 -43.93 -13.27 14.45
CA SER A 107 -45.17 -12.85 15.09
C SER A 107 -45.37 -13.63 16.39
N ALA A 108 -45.59 -12.89 17.49
CA ALA A 108 -45.81 -13.47 18.81
C ALA A 108 -47.04 -14.39 18.84
N PRO A 109 -47.02 -15.46 19.67
CA PRO A 109 -48.14 -16.37 19.82
C PRO A 109 -49.35 -15.67 20.46
N ARG A 110 -50.56 -16.11 20.12
CA ARG A 110 -51.82 -15.63 20.71
C ARG A 110 -52.51 -16.73 21.47
N HIS A 111 -53.32 -16.33 22.45
CA HIS A 111 -54.27 -17.21 23.15
C HIS A 111 -53.64 -18.48 23.75
N GLY A 112 -52.39 -18.40 24.22
CA GLY A 112 -51.68 -19.51 24.85
C GLY A 112 -50.73 -20.29 23.94
N GLY A 113 -50.55 -19.86 22.68
CA GLY A 113 -49.63 -20.50 21.75
C GLY A 113 -48.18 -20.54 22.20
N ARG A 114 -47.43 -21.51 21.70
CA ARG A 114 -46.02 -21.73 22.05
C ARG A 114 -45.08 -20.87 21.22
N TRP A 115 -43.94 -20.54 21.82
CA TRP A 115 -42.79 -19.98 21.09
C TRP A 115 -42.03 -21.10 20.38
N PRO A 116 -41.36 -20.81 19.25
CA PRO A 116 -40.60 -21.81 18.53
C PRO A 116 -39.29 -22.09 19.28
N THR A 117 -38.86 -23.35 19.24
CA THR A 117 -37.57 -23.78 19.80
C THR A 117 -36.42 -23.43 18.85
N ALA A 118 -35.18 -23.38 19.38
CA ALA A 118 -33.99 -23.13 18.55
C ALA A 118 -33.84 -24.14 17.40
N GLU A 119 -34.24 -25.41 17.62
CA GLU A 119 -34.23 -26.44 16.58
C GLU A 119 -35.28 -26.17 15.48
N GLU A 120 -36.48 -25.74 15.85
CA GLU A 120 -37.53 -25.38 14.88
C GLU A 120 -37.14 -24.17 14.04
N ILE A 121 -36.51 -23.16 14.66
CA ILE A 121 -35.97 -22.00 13.95
C ILE A 121 -34.90 -22.44 12.95
N ARG A 122 -33.96 -23.31 13.36
CA ARG A 122 -32.94 -23.86 12.45
C ARG A 122 -33.55 -24.67 11.31
N GLN A 123 -34.57 -25.49 11.57
CA GLN A 123 -35.25 -26.26 10.53
C GLN A 123 -35.93 -25.35 9.51
N GLN A 124 -36.58 -24.27 9.95
CA GLN A 124 -37.17 -23.29 9.04
C GLN A 124 -36.14 -22.53 8.22
N LEU A 125 -35.02 -22.12 8.83
CA LEU A 125 -33.91 -21.50 8.11
C LEU A 125 -33.34 -22.45 7.04
N ALA A 126 -33.16 -23.73 7.39
CA ALA A 126 -32.71 -24.75 6.45
C ALA A 126 -33.72 -24.98 5.31
N GLN A 127 -35.03 -24.99 5.61
CA GLN A 127 -36.10 -25.10 4.61
C GLN A 127 -36.15 -23.89 3.68
N ALA A 128 -35.84 -22.68 4.18
CA ALA A 128 -35.68 -21.46 3.38
C ALA A 128 -34.39 -21.43 2.55
N GLY A 129 -33.51 -22.43 2.73
CA GLY A 129 -32.25 -22.57 2.03
C GLY A 129 -31.08 -21.79 2.65
N VAL A 130 -31.17 -21.40 3.91
CA VAL A 130 -30.08 -20.79 4.68
C VAL A 130 -29.24 -21.88 5.33
N VAL A 131 -27.98 -22.02 4.91
CA VAL A 131 -27.08 -23.11 5.30
C VAL A 131 -25.81 -22.59 6.00
N ALA A 132 -25.41 -21.34 5.74
CA ALA A 132 -24.16 -20.78 6.23
C ALA A 132 -24.33 -19.35 6.77
N GLY A 133 -23.44 -18.96 7.68
CA GLY A 133 -23.41 -17.60 8.23
C GLY A 133 -24.49 -17.30 9.27
N ILE A 134 -25.07 -18.33 9.88
CA ILE A 134 -26.14 -18.23 10.89
C ILE A 134 -25.59 -17.67 12.21
N ASP A 135 -26.29 -16.69 12.77
CA ASP A 135 -26.03 -16.12 14.10
C ASP A 135 -26.71 -16.99 15.18
N GLU A 136 -25.94 -17.92 15.73
CA GLU A 136 -26.41 -18.87 16.76
C GLU A 136 -26.78 -18.19 18.08
N ASP A 137 -26.08 -17.10 18.44
CA ASP A 137 -26.37 -16.35 19.66
C ASP A 137 -27.74 -15.66 19.55
N LEU A 138 -28.07 -15.16 18.36
CA LEU A 138 -29.38 -14.56 18.10
C LEU A 138 -30.50 -15.61 18.16
N ILE A 139 -30.32 -16.78 17.55
CA ILE A 139 -31.29 -17.90 17.61
C ILE A 139 -31.57 -18.29 19.07
N GLN A 140 -30.53 -18.42 19.88
CA GLN A 140 -30.67 -18.82 21.27
C GLN A 140 -31.41 -17.75 22.08
N LYS A 141 -31.10 -16.47 21.90
CA LYS A 141 -31.79 -15.36 22.56
C LYS A 141 -33.29 -15.30 22.20
N ILE A 142 -33.64 -15.66 20.97
CA ILE A 142 -35.04 -15.74 20.53
C ILE A 142 -35.76 -16.90 21.21
N ALA A 143 -35.15 -18.09 21.21
CA ALA A 143 -35.73 -19.27 21.84
C ALA A 143 -35.93 -19.08 23.36
N GLU A 144 -35.01 -18.37 24.01
CA GLU A 144 -35.06 -18.06 25.45
C GLU A 144 -35.90 -16.82 25.79
N ARG A 145 -36.42 -16.09 24.78
CA ARG A 145 -37.19 -14.84 24.94
C ARG A 145 -36.41 -13.72 25.64
N ASN A 146 -35.09 -13.74 25.51
CA ASN A 146 -34.15 -12.81 26.14
C ASN A 146 -33.96 -11.49 25.34
N LEU A 147 -34.83 -11.21 24.36
CA LEU A 147 -34.80 -9.96 23.60
C LEU A 147 -35.82 -8.98 24.19
N PRO A 148 -35.42 -7.73 24.54
CA PRO A 148 -36.31 -6.72 25.13
C PRO A 148 -37.57 -6.43 24.29
N GLU A 149 -37.45 -6.65 22.98
CA GLU A 149 -38.48 -6.42 21.97
C GLU A 149 -39.53 -7.56 21.95
N LEU A 150 -39.18 -8.75 22.45
CA LEU A 150 -40.08 -9.90 22.63
C LEU A 150 -40.73 -9.94 24.02
N GLU A 151 -40.22 -9.15 24.98
CA GLU A 151 -40.82 -8.97 26.31
C GLU A 151 -42.10 -8.13 26.27
N ASN A 152 -42.17 -7.15 25.35
CA ASN A 152 -43.34 -6.33 25.16
C ASN A 152 -44.42 -7.07 24.34
N ARG A 153 -45.63 -7.24 24.90
CA ARG A 153 -46.82 -7.81 24.23
C ARG A 153 -47.39 -6.93 23.11
N GLY A 154 -46.57 -6.08 22.49
CA GLY A 154 -46.94 -5.19 21.40
C GLY A 154 -46.72 -5.83 20.04
N PHE A 155 -47.53 -5.44 19.06
CA PHE A 155 -47.56 -5.90 17.66
C PHE A 155 -46.32 -5.49 16.81
N GLN A 156 -45.10 -5.55 17.35
CA GLN A 156 -43.92 -5.17 16.58
C GLN A 156 -43.37 -6.35 15.77
N ARG A 157 -43.74 -6.39 14.48
CA ARG A 157 -43.04 -7.18 13.47
C ARG A 157 -41.70 -6.53 13.18
N LYS A 158 -40.66 -6.95 13.89
CA LYS A 158 -39.29 -6.52 13.63
C LYS A 158 -38.56 -7.63 12.88
N ALA A 159 -37.95 -7.27 11.76
CA ALA A 159 -37.06 -8.14 11.03
C ALA A 159 -35.68 -8.14 11.72
N TYR A 160 -35.13 -9.33 11.96
CA TYR A 160 -33.78 -9.49 12.49
C TYR A 160 -32.95 -10.25 11.47
N ARG A 161 -31.71 -9.81 11.27
CA ARG A 161 -30.76 -10.49 10.41
C ARG A 161 -30.19 -11.71 11.13
N VAL A 162 -30.54 -12.91 10.66
CA VAL A 162 -30.15 -14.21 11.24
C VAL A 162 -29.00 -14.87 10.52
N ALA A 163 -28.76 -14.52 9.26
CA ALA A 163 -27.57 -14.97 8.58
C ALA A 163 -26.99 -13.86 7.72
N SER A 164 -25.66 -13.86 7.61
CA SER A 164 -24.95 -12.98 6.69
C SER A 164 -23.91 -13.78 5.90
N SER A 165 -23.83 -13.48 4.61
CA SER A 165 -22.77 -13.97 3.73
C SER A 165 -21.38 -13.57 4.24
N LYS A 166 -20.38 -14.38 3.88
CA LYS A 166 -18.97 -14.03 4.09
C LYS A 166 -18.41 -13.55 2.74
N PRO A 167 -18.03 -12.27 2.60
CA PRO A 167 -17.47 -11.78 1.35
C PRO A 167 -16.10 -12.45 1.06
N PRO A 168 -15.75 -12.64 -0.23
CA PRO A 168 -14.44 -13.15 -0.61
C PRO A 168 -13.34 -12.19 -0.18
N THR A 169 -12.17 -12.74 0.17
CA THR A 169 -10.98 -11.92 0.42
C THR A 169 -10.24 -11.70 -0.90
N ALA A 170 -9.96 -10.44 -1.23
CA ALA A 170 -9.22 -10.11 -2.45
C ALA A 170 -7.81 -10.70 -2.42
N ALA A 171 -7.36 -11.24 -3.55
CA ALA A 171 -5.97 -11.61 -3.71
C ALA A 171 -5.05 -10.38 -3.63
N ARG A 172 -3.81 -10.62 -3.21
CA ARG A 172 -2.72 -9.64 -3.35
C ARG A 172 -1.86 -10.06 -4.53
N ASP A 173 -1.66 -9.14 -5.45
CA ASP A 173 -0.78 -9.34 -6.61
C ASP A 173 0.67 -9.52 -6.19
N ALA A 174 1.41 -10.33 -6.96
CA ALA A 174 2.85 -10.42 -6.81
C ALA A 174 3.49 -9.09 -7.23
N GLN A 175 4.53 -8.67 -6.51
CA GLN A 175 5.22 -7.41 -6.75
C GLN A 175 6.73 -7.61 -6.77
N VAL A 176 7.43 -6.80 -7.56
CA VAL A 176 8.88 -6.74 -7.50
C VAL A 176 9.26 -5.62 -6.56
N GLN A 177 9.93 -5.97 -5.47
CA GLN A 177 10.64 -5.03 -4.61
C GLN A 177 12.00 -4.74 -5.25
N TRP A 178 12.24 -3.49 -5.62
CA TRP A 178 13.49 -3.05 -6.24
C TRP A 178 14.40 -2.43 -5.19
N GLU A 179 15.66 -2.84 -5.17
CA GLU A 179 16.72 -2.18 -4.38
C GLU A 179 17.44 -1.09 -5.20
N ILE A 180 17.18 -1.05 -6.51
CA ILE A 180 17.60 -0.01 -7.45
C ILE A 180 16.38 0.80 -7.91
N ASP A 181 16.57 2.02 -8.42
CA ASP A 181 15.48 2.74 -9.09
C ASP A 181 15.30 2.18 -10.52
N PRO A 182 14.17 1.52 -10.83
CA PRO A 182 13.94 0.95 -12.16
C PRO A 182 13.64 2.02 -13.23
N ASN A 183 13.38 3.26 -12.83
CA ASN A 183 13.16 4.39 -13.74
C ASN A 183 13.80 5.66 -13.17
N PRO A 184 15.14 5.70 -13.11
CA PRO A 184 15.86 6.76 -12.43
C PRO A 184 15.60 8.10 -13.12
N ARG A 185 15.20 9.08 -12.32
CA ARG A 185 15.00 10.46 -12.77
C ARG A 185 16.19 11.31 -12.34
N ALA A 186 16.42 12.41 -13.05
CA ALA A 186 17.41 13.43 -12.70
C ALA A 186 17.02 14.17 -11.41
N VAL A 187 17.12 13.49 -10.28
CA VAL A 187 16.86 14.01 -8.95
C VAL A 187 18.20 14.19 -8.23
N PRO A 188 18.48 15.39 -7.69
CA PRO A 188 19.68 15.62 -6.92
C PRO A 188 19.80 14.69 -5.72
N VAL A 189 20.97 14.10 -5.55
CA VAL A 189 21.30 13.27 -4.39
C VAL A 189 21.52 14.19 -3.20
N ARG A 190 20.69 14.05 -2.17
CA ARG A 190 20.94 14.68 -0.86
C ARG A 190 21.85 13.78 -0.04
N LYS A 191 22.89 14.34 0.55
CA LYS A 191 23.76 13.59 1.47
C LYS A 191 23.00 13.30 2.76
N ALA A 192 23.28 12.16 3.38
CA ALA A 192 22.71 11.78 4.67
C ALA A 192 22.97 12.90 5.70
N GLY A 193 21.89 13.45 6.28
CA GLY A 193 21.95 14.53 7.27
C GLY A 193 21.72 15.95 6.72
N GLN A 194 21.52 16.14 5.41
CA GLN A 194 21.15 17.44 4.85
C GLN A 194 19.65 17.75 5.05
N SER A 195 19.37 18.96 5.51
CA SER A 195 18.01 19.49 5.68
C SER A 195 17.44 19.93 4.32
N GLU A 196 16.11 20.07 4.23
CA GLU A 196 15.44 20.58 3.01
C GLU A 196 15.89 21.98 2.59
N GLN A 197 16.49 22.74 3.51
CA GLN A 197 16.98 24.11 3.28
C GLN A 197 18.43 24.18 2.79
N ASP A 198 19.16 23.06 2.78
CA ASP A 198 20.54 23.05 2.34
C ASP A 198 20.65 23.22 0.82
N PRO A 199 21.66 23.96 0.32
CA PRO A 199 21.87 24.15 -1.11
C PRO A 199 22.04 22.80 -1.81
N VAL A 200 21.19 22.58 -2.81
CA VAL A 200 21.11 21.33 -3.55
C VAL A 200 22.17 21.30 -4.66
N ASP A 201 22.99 20.25 -4.69
CA ASP A 201 23.98 20.05 -5.73
C ASP A 201 23.33 19.41 -6.97
N PHE A 202 22.98 20.24 -7.95
CA PHE A 202 22.39 19.81 -9.22
C PHE A 202 23.35 19.06 -10.14
N ARG A 203 24.62 18.87 -9.74
CA ARG A 203 25.58 18.08 -10.50
C ARG A 203 25.70 16.66 -10.00
N ASN A 204 25.28 16.35 -8.77
CA ASN A 204 25.28 14.97 -8.27
C ASN A 204 23.86 14.40 -8.36
N LEU A 205 23.59 13.66 -9.42
CA LEU A 205 22.27 13.08 -9.72
C LEU A 205 22.30 11.56 -9.59
N ASN A 206 21.21 10.94 -9.12
CA ASN A 206 21.09 9.47 -9.03
C ASN A 206 20.56 8.84 -10.32
N VAL A 207 21.02 9.31 -11.49
CA VAL A 207 20.49 8.84 -12.79
C VAL A 207 21.09 7.48 -13.15
N VAL A 208 22.36 7.26 -12.82
CA VAL A 208 23.06 6.02 -13.11
C VAL A 208 22.97 5.11 -11.89
N GLN A 209 22.22 4.01 -12.01
CA GLN A 209 22.14 2.99 -10.98
C GLN A 209 23.39 2.10 -11.05
N THR A 210 24.34 2.31 -10.16
CA THR A 210 25.56 1.49 -10.06
C THR A 210 25.35 0.36 -9.04
N CYS A 211 25.97 -0.78 -9.29
CA CYS A 211 25.96 -1.93 -8.40
C CYS A 211 27.34 -2.61 -8.38
N THR A 212 27.60 -3.36 -7.32
CA THR A 212 28.78 -4.20 -7.16
C THR A 212 28.42 -5.67 -7.25
N LYS A 213 29.39 -6.50 -7.59
CA LYS A 213 29.21 -7.96 -7.67
C LYS A 213 28.68 -8.51 -6.35
N GLY A 214 27.54 -9.17 -6.41
CA GLY A 214 26.86 -9.77 -5.27
C GLY A 214 25.77 -8.90 -4.66
N ASP A 215 25.58 -7.66 -5.12
CA ASP A 215 24.51 -6.81 -4.64
C ASP A 215 23.14 -7.36 -5.01
N LEU A 216 22.19 -7.27 -4.08
CA LEU A 216 20.79 -7.57 -4.32
C LEU A 216 20.17 -6.44 -5.14
N LEU A 217 19.62 -6.76 -6.31
CA LEU A 217 19.02 -5.79 -7.21
C LEU A 217 17.49 -5.73 -7.06
N ALA A 218 16.88 -6.90 -6.90
CA ALA A 218 15.43 -7.02 -6.78
C ALA A 218 15.01 -8.32 -6.07
N THR A 219 13.83 -8.29 -5.45
CA THR A 219 13.17 -9.44 -4.84
C THR A 219 11.73 -9.54 -5.33
N ILE A 220 11.32 -10.71 -5.80
CA ILE A 220 9.92 -11.02 -6.11
C ILE A 220 9.20 -11.35 -4.80
N LEU A 221 8.21 -10.53 -4.44
CA LEU A 221 7.26 -10.79 -3.38
C LEU A 221 6.10 -11.59 -3.97
N PRO A 222 5.87 -12.84 -3.55
CA PRO A 222 4.81 -13.67 -4.10
C PRO A 222 3.44 -13.08 -3.74
N GLY A 223 2.50 -13.21 -4.67
CA GLY A 223 1.11 -12.85 -4.42
C GLY A 223 0.47 -13.79 -3.40
N VAL A 224 -0.59 -13.31 -2.74
CA VAL A 224 -1.40 -14.10 -1.82
C VAL A 224 -2.73 -14.38 -2.50
N ALA A 225 -3.07 -15.65 -2.66
CA ALA A 225 -4.36 -16.04 -3.24
C ALA A 225 -5.51 -15.52 -2.37
N GLY A 226 -6.56 -15.04 -3.03
CA GLY A 226 -7.80 -14.71 -2.37
C GLY A 226 -8.45 -15.96 -1.77
N GLN A 227 -9.26 -15.77 -0.73
CA GLN A 227 -10.08 -16.85 -0.19
C GLN A 227 -11.50 -16.68 -0.69
N PRO A 228 -12.13 -17.74 -1.22
CA PRO A 228 -13.53 -17.68 -1.64
C PRO A 228 -14.43 -17.36 -0.45
N GLY A 229 -15.42 -16.51 -0.71
CA GLY A 229 -16.51 -16.22 0.22
C GLY A 229 -17.61 -17.28 0.10
N TYR A 230 -18.71 -17.07 0.82
CA TYR A 230 -19.92 -17.87 0.66
C TYR A 230 -21.17 -17.04 0.91
N THR A 231 -22.23 -17.31 0.16
CA THR A 231 -23.57 -16.75 0.40
C THR A 231 -24.22 -17.40 1.62
N VAL A 232 -25.33 -16.84 2.11
CA VAL A 232 -26.12 -17.50 3.19
C VAL A 232 -26.67 -18.87 2.78
N ARG A 233 -26.77 -19.14 1.46
CA ARG A 233 -27.16 -20.43 0.89
C ARG A 233 -26.01 -21.45 0.82
N GLY A 234 -24.79 -21.04 1.20
CA GLY A 234 -23.59 -21.87 1.13
C GLY A 234 -22.95 -21.95 -0.26
N GLU A 235 -23.40 -21.14 -1.21
CA GLU A 235 -22.80 -21.08 -2.55
C GLU A 235 -21.46 -20.32 -2.48
N PRO A 236 -20.38 -20.86 -3.07
CA PRO A 236 -19.08 -20.21 -3.02
C PRO A 236 -19.08 -18.94 -3.87
N ILE A 237 -18.59 -17.84 -3.30
CA ILE A 237 -18.34 -16.59 -4.02
C ILE A 237 -16.87 -16.61 -4.44
N PRO A 238 -16.55 -16.67 -5.75
CA PRO A 238 -15.16 -16.73 -6.20
C PRO A 238 -14.39 -15.48 -5.77
N SER A 239 -13.14 -15.67 -5.36
CA SER A 239 -12.21 -14.56 -5.16
C SER A 239 -11.49 -14.22 -6.46
N THR A 240 -10.91 -13.03 -6.54
CA THR A 240 -9.96 -12.70 -7.60
C THR A 240 -8.71 -13.56 -7.48
N ASP A 241 -8.19 -14.04 -8.62
CA ASP A 241 -6.87 -14.66 -8.68
C ASP A 241 -5.79 -13.57 -8.58
N GLY A 242 -4.75 -13.82 -7.78
CA GLY A 242 -3.61 -12.91 -7.72
C GLY A 242 -2.80 -13.00 -9.01
N SER A 243 -2.34 -11.86 -9.53
CA SER A 243 -1.44 -11.88 -10.68
C SER A 243 -0.04 -12.36 -10.30
N SER A 244 0.57 -13.16 -11.19
CA SER A 244 1.97 -13.54 -11.10
C SER A 244 2.84 -12.55 -11.86
N ILE A 245 3.97 -12.17 -11.27
CA ILE A 245 5.03 -11.43 -11.95
C ILE A 245 6.26 -12.32 -12.09
N ALA A 246 6.89 -12.29 -13.26
CA ALA A 246 8.13 -13.01 -13.50
C ALA A 246 9.20 -11.98 -13.93
N LEU A 247 10.22 -11.79 -13.10
CA LEU A 247 11.36 -10.96 -13.44
C LEU A 247 12.37 -11.80 -14.24
N GLU A 248 12.75 -11.32 -15.41
CA GLU A 248 13.75 -11.98 -16.25
C GLU A 248 15.15 -11.53 -15.82
N ALA A 249 16.01 -12.51 -15.49
CA ALA A 249 17.43 -12.25 -15.28
C ALA A 249 18.11 -12.11 -16.65
N GLY A 250 18.53 -10.90 -16.97
CA GLY A 250 19.26 -10.57 -18.18
C GLY A 250 20.76 -10.82 -18.04
N MET A 251 21.55 -10.03 -18.76
CA MET A 251 23.01 -10.15 -18.76
C MET A 251 23.58 -9.85 -17.38
N ASN A 252 24.52 -10.69 -16.93
CA ASN A 252 25.25 -10.52 -15.67
C ASN A 252 24.35 -10.42 -14.42
N VAL A 253 23.14 -10.97 -14.46
CA VAL A 253 22.25 -11.10 -13.31
C VAL A 253 22.06 -12.58 -12.97
N GLU A 254 22.23 -12.92 -11.70
CA GLU A 254 22.01 -14.26 -11.18
C GLU A 254 20.69 -14.31 -10.40
N ALA A 255 19.76 -15.17 -10.81
CA ALA A 255 18.53 -15.43 -10.09
C ALA A 255 18.73 -16.57 -9.08
N ARG A 256 18.43 -16.32 -7.80
CA ARG A 256 18.47 -17.29 -6.70
C ARG A 256 17.09 -17.35 -6.04
N GLY A 257 16.23 -18.23 -6.54
CA GLY A 257 14.84 -18.30 -6.09
C GLY A 257 14.06 -17.05 -6.49
N SER A 258 13.62 -16.27 -5.50
CA SER A 258 12.90 -15.00 -5.72
C SER A 258 13.80 -13.76 -5.73
N GLN A 259 15.12 -13.92 -5.53
CA GLN A 259 16.07 -12.81 -5.42
C GLN A 259 17.01 -12.76 -6.63
N TYR A 260 17.38 -11.54 -7.02
CA TYR A 260 18.19 -11.26 -8.21
C TYR A 260 19.43 -10.48 -7.80
N PHE A 261 20.60 -11.00 -8.15
CA PHE A 261 21.89 -10.47 -7.73
C PHE A 261 22.76 -10.06 -8.92
N ALA A 262 23.55 -9.01 -8.75
CA ALA A 262 24.56 -8.63 -9.73
C ALA A 262 25.71 -9.65 -9.77
N SER A 263 26.11 -10.10 -10.96
CA SER A 263 27.24 -11.02 -11.14
C SER A 263 28.58 -10.30 -11.31
N ILE A 264 28.54 -9.01 -11.63
CA ILE A 264 29.70 -8.13 -11.86
C ILE A 264 29.43 -6.73 -11.27
N ASP A 265 30.47 -5.91 -11.17
CA ASP A 265 30.32 -4.47 -10.94
C ASP A 265 29.81 -3.80 -12.24
N GLY A 266 28.86 -2.88 -12.16
CA GLY A 266 28.35 -2.23 -13.37
C GLY A 266 27.10 -1.38 -13.19
N HIS A 267 26.45 -1.07 -14.31
CA HIS A 267 25.20 -0.32 -14.37
C HIS A 267 24.02 -1.27 -14.41
N ALA A 268 23.17 -1.22 -13.39
CA ALA A 268 21.92 -1.99 -13.37
C ALA A 268 20.83 -1.26 -14.13
N ARG A 269 20.25 -1.92 -15.13
CA ARG A 269 19.21 -1.36 -15.98
C ARG A 269 17.99 -2.27 -16.01
N VAL A 270 16.81 -1.66 -15.87
CA VAL A 270 15.54 -2.36 -16.00
C VAL A 270 14.91 -2.00 -17.35
N SER A 271 14.65 -3.01 -18.16
CA SER A 271 13.88 -2.89 -19.39
C SER A 271 12.47 -3.45 -19.20
N SER A 272 11.53 -2.95 -20.01
CA SER A 272 10.12 -3.40 -19.95
C SER A 272 9.48 -3.27 -18.56
N PHE A 273 9.82 -2.23 -17.80
CA PHE A 273 9.35 -2.05 -16.41
C PHE A 273 7.82 -2.12 -16.23
N HIS A 274 7.05 -1.63 -17.20
CA HIS A 274 5.58 -1.67 -17.18
C HIS A 274 4.98 -2.99 -17.74
N SER A 275 5.82 -3.95 -18.11
CA SER A 275 5.39 -5.27 -18.59
C SER A 275 5.20 -6.24 -17.43
N ARG A 276 4.48 -7.34 -17.68
CA ARG A 276 4.44 -8.49 -16.74
C ARG A 276 5.75 -9.27 -16.68
N PHE A 277 6.65 -8.98 -17.63
CA PHE A 277 7.98 -9.57 -17.74
C PHE A 277 9.01 -8.44 -17.79
N PRO A 278 9.25 -7.72 -16.68
CA PRO A 278 10.40 -6.84 -16.59
C PRO A 278 11.68 -7.66 -16.73
N ARG A 279 12.73 -7.06 -17.29
CA ARG A 279 14.04 -7.68 -17.44
C ARG A 279 15.09 -6.78 -16.84
N ILE A 280 15.97 -7.35 -16.02
CA ILE A 280 17.07 -6.63 -15.38
C ILE A 280 18.41 -7.10 -15.95
N ASP A 281 19.26 -6.15 -16.32
CA ASP A 281 20.59 -6.37 -16.86
C ASP A 281 21.62 -5.59 -16.05
N VAL A 282 22.85 -6.10 -15.98
CA VAL A 282 24.01 -5.36 -15.47
C VAL A 282 25.02 -5.21 -16.61
N GLU A 283 25.28 -3.97 -16.99
CA GLU A 283 26.19 -3.59 -18.08
C GLU A 283 27.53 -3.09 -17.53
N GLU A 284 28.64 -3.57 -18.10
CA GLU A 284 30.00 -3.10 -17.76
C GLU A 284 30.37 -1.79 -18.48
N ILE A 285 29.59 -1.44 -19.52
CA ILE A 285 29.77 -0.23 -20.31
C ILE A 285 28.57 0.67 -20.07
N LEU A 286 28.82 1.89 -19.61
CA LEU A 286 27.82 2.92 -19.46
C LEU A 286 27.82 3.83 -20.69
N GLU A 287 26.77 3.73 -21.50
CA GLU A 287 26.57 4.63 -22.65
C GLU A 287 25.69 5.82 -22.28
N LEU A 288 26.20 7.03 -22.53
CA LEU A 288 25.50 8.29 -22.31
C LEU A 288 25.54 9.14 -23.58
N ASP A 289 24.47 9.87 -23.85
CA ASP A 289 24.48 10.87 -24.93
C ASP A 289 25.34 12.08 -24.54
N ASN A 290 25.15 12.61 -23.33
CA ASN A 290 25.86 13.78 -22.81
C ASN A 290 26.03 13.73 -21.29
N VAL A 291 27.06 14.43 -20.81
CA VAL A 291 27.29 14.65 -19.37
C VAL A 291 27.02 16.13 -19.08
N ASP A 292 25.86 16.41 -18.47
CA ASP A 292 25.38 17.77 -18.18
C ASP A 292 24.40 17.76 -16.99
N TYR A 293 23.56 18.79 -16.85
CA TYR A 293 22.56 18.86 -15.76
C TYR A 293 21.44 17.82 -15.83
N SER A 294 21.34 17.03 -16.90
CA SER A 294 20.39 15.91 -16.99
C SER A 294 20.97 14.61 -16.45
N THR A 295 22.30 14.44 -16.46
CA THR A 295 23.00 13.21 -16.08
C THR A 295 23.85 13.35 -14.84
N GLY A 296 24.49 14.50 -14.63
CA GLY A 296 25.31 14.79 -13.47
C GLY A 296 26.78 14.41 -13.65
N HIS A 297 27.55 14.47 -12.57
CA HIS A 297 28.86 13.86 -12.45
C HIS A 297 28.72 12.35 -12.51
N ILE A 298 29.68 11.71 -13.17
CA ILE A 298 29.67 10.27 -13.38
C ILE A 298 30.84 9.67 -12.61
N ASP A 299 30.55 8.65 -11.80
CA ASP A 299 31.55 7.80 -11.16
C ASP A 299 31.11 6.34 -11.38
N PHE A 300 31.86 5.62 -12.21
CA PHE A 300 31.43 4.35 -12.75
C PHE A 300 32.52 3.27 -12.63
N PRO A 301 32.20 2.07 -12.12
CA PRO A 301 33.19 1.01 -11.93
C PRO A 301 33.59 0.26 -13.22
N GLY A 302 33.06 0.66 -14.38
CA GLY A 302 33.41 0.09 -15.69
C GLY A 302 33.82 1.16 -16.69
N THR A 303 33.55 0.92 -17.97
CA THR A 303 33.87 1.84 -19.07
C THR A 303 32.74 2.84 -19.32
N VAL A 304 33.07 4.10 -19.57
CA VAL A 304 32.09 5.16 -19.86
C VAL A 304 32.23 5.61 -21.30
N VAL A 305 31.14 5.57 -22.06
CA VAL A 305 31.07 6.05 -23.45
C VAL A 305 30.12 7.24 -23.53
N VAL A 306 30.62 8.38 -23.98
CA VAL A 306 29.84 9.61 -24.19
C VAL A 306 29.78 9.93 -25.68
N ARG A 307 28.59 9.77 -26.29
CA ARG A 307 28.37 9.94 -27.73
C ARG A 307 28.44 11.39 -28.22
N SER A 308 28.16 12.35 -27.34
CA SER A 308 28.23 13.78 -27.66
C SER A 308 29.32 14.47 -26.85
N SER A 309 28.96 15.33 -25.91
CA SER A 309 29.90 16.19 -25.19
C SER A 309 29.68 16.12 -23.68
N VAL A 310 30.75 16.42 -22.96
CA VAL A 310 30.73 16.69 -21.52
C VAL A 310 30.74 18.21 -21.34
N LEU A 311 29.77 18.73 -20.60
CA LEU A 311 29.63 20.16 -20.34
C LEU A 311 30.72 20.67 -19.38
N ASP A 312 31.15 21.92 -19.57
CA ASP A 312 32.17 22.57 -18.74
C ASP A 312 31.87 22.44 -17.23
N GLY A 313 32.87 22.03 -16.46
CA GLY A 313 32.79 21.87 -15.01
C GLY A 313 32.19 20.54 -14.52
N PHE A 314 31.84 19.63 -15.43
CA PHE A 314 31.45 18.26 -15.07
C PHE A 314 32.66 17.33 -14.93
N GLN A 315 32.48 16.29 -14.10
CA GLN A 315 33.49 15.29 -13.81
C GLN A 315 33.01 13.92 -14.28
N VAL A 316 33.91 13.15 -14.88
CA VAL A 316 33.69 11.75 -15.26
C VAL A 316 34.85 10.92 -14.71
N ARG A 317 34.53 9.94 -13.87
CA ARG A 317 35.46 8.97 -13.30
C ARG A 317 35.06 7.57 -13.73
N ALA A 318 36.03 6.80 -14.19
CA ALA A 318 35.83 5.43 -14.63
C ALA A 318 36.97 4.53 -14.12
N ARG A 319 36.64 3.32 -13.67
CA ARG A 319 37.67 2.27 -13.42
C ARG A 319 38.07 1.55 -14.71
N GLY A 320 37.22 1.60 -15.75
CA GLY A 320 37.57 1.19 -17.10
C GLY A 320 38.08 2.37 -17.93
N ASP A 321 37.74 2.34 -19.21
CA ASP A 321 38.10 3.38 -20.17
C ASP A 321 37.08 4.53 -20.18
N ILE A 322 37.49 5.71 -20.65
CA ILE A 322 36.58 6.81 -20.98
C ILE A 322 36.67 7.11 -22.47
N ILE A 323 35.56 6.95 -23.19
CA ILE A 323 35.46 7.20 -24.62
C ILE A 323 34.51 8.37 -24.85
N ILE A 324 34.99 9.44 -25.50
CA ILE A 324 34.17 10.62 -25.82
C ILE A 324 34.28 10.89 -27.32
N GLU A 325 33.15 10.83 -28.01
CA GLU A 325 33.12 10.93 -29.48
C GLU A 325 33.32 12.37 -30.01
N LYS A 326 33.08 13.40 -29.18
CA LYS A 326 33.29 14.81 -29.57
C LYS A 326 34.35 15.50 -28.71
N THR A 327 34.54 16.78 -29.02
CA THR A 327 35.47 17.67 -28.31
C THR A 327 34.96 17.95 -26.90
N VAL A 328 35.89 17.96 -25.93
CA VAL A 328 35.61 18.34 -24.54
C VAL A 328 36.17 19.72 -24.21
N SER A 329 35.45 20.47 -23.38
CA SER A 329 35.83 21.80 -22.93
C SER A 329 35.75 21.90 -21.40
N ASN A 330 36.84 22.33 -20.78
CA ASN A 330 36.94 22.57 -19.33
C ASN A 330 36.34 21.46 -18.44
N VAL A 331 36.76 20.21 -18.65
CA VAL A 331 36.25 19.02 -17.95
C VAL A 331 37.31 18.40 -17.03
N PHE A 332 36.85 17.58 -16.07
CA PHE A 332 37.72 16.71 -15.27
C PHE A 332 37.43 15.25 -15.64
N LEU A 333 38.38 14.60 -16.30
CA LEU A 333 38.26 13.19 -16.69
C LEU A 333 39.34 12.40 -15.95
N LYS A 334 38.94 11.29 -15.31
CA LYS A 334 39.88 10.37 -14.66
C LYS A 334 39.53 8.93 -14.98
N ALA A 335 40.42 8.20 -15.63
CA ALA A 335 40.27 6.79 -15.95
C ALA A 335 41.41 5.96 -15.33
N GLU A 336 41.11 4.79 -14.78
CA GLU A 336 42.13 3.77 -14.47
C GLU A 336 42.56 3.01 -15.74
N GLY A 337 41.76 3.04 -16.81
CA GLY A 337 42.12 2.59 -18.15
C GLY A 337 42.64 3.72 -19.04
N ASP A 338 42.27 3.64 -20.32
CA ASP A 338 42.59 4.62 -21.36
C ASP A 338 41.53 5.73 -21.46
N ILE A 339 41.93 6.90 -21.96
CA ILE A 339 40.99 7.97 -22.35
C ILE A 339 41.10 8.21 -23.84
N ILE A 340 39.99 8.00 -24.55
CA ILE A 340 39.89 8.17 -26.01
C ILE A 340 38.97 9.35 -26.32
N LEU A 341 39.54 10.41 -26.86
CA LEU A 341 38.84 11.58 -27.35
C LEU A 341 38.88 11.58 -28.88
N SER A 342 37.79 11.17 -29.53
CA SER A 342 37.69 11.19 -31.00
C SER A 342 37.74 12.62 -31.55
N GLY A 343 37.29 13.59 -30.73
CA GLY A 343 37.52 15.02 -30.93
C GLY A 343 38.84 15.50 -30.34
N GLY A 344 38.86 16.72 -29.81
CA GLY A 344 40.02 17.25 -29.08
C GLY A 344 39.69 17.70 -27.66
N SER A 345 40.71 18.17 -26.96
CA SER A 345 40.56 18.83 -25.66
C SER A 345 40.85 20.32 -25.76
N VAL A 346 39.95 21.15 -25.21
CA VAL A 346 40.11 22.60 -25.10
C VAL A 346 39.76 23.06 -23.69
N THR A 347 40.69 22.98 -22.75
CA THR A 347 40.35 23.19 -21.33
C THR A 347 40.67 24.58 -20.77
N ARG A 348 41.22 25.50 -21.58
CA ARG A 348 41.53 26.88 -21.20
C ARG A 348 42.31 26.98 -19.87
N ASN A 349 43.18 26.01 -19.59
CA ASN A 349 43.97 25.85 -18.36
C ASN A 349 43.17 25.53 -17.08
N SER A 350 41.89 25.19 -17.16
CA SER A 350 41.04 24.90 -15.99
C SER A 350 40.53 23.45 -15.91
N GLY A 351 40.68 22.67 -16.98
CA GLY A 351 40.31 21.24 -17.00
C GLY A 351 41.53 20.32 -17.02
N TYR A 352 41.34 19.11 -16.49
CA TYR A 352 42.38 18.13 -16.21
C TYR A 352 41.93 16.74 -16.68
N ILE A 353 42.77 16.07 -17.46
CA ILE A 353 42.48 14.76 -18.05
C ILE A 353 43.60 13.83 -17.63
N GLU A 354 43.24 12.78 -16.89
CA GLU A 354 44.17 11.83 -16.28
C GLU A 354 43.77 10.39 -16.64
N ALA A 355 44.68 9.65 -17.24
CA ALA A 355 44.53 8.23 -17.52
C ALA A 355 45.67 7.46 -16.86
N ALA A 356 45.41 6.38 -16.14
CA ALA A 356 46.49 5.50 -15.70
C ALA A 356 47.08 4.71 -16.89
N GLY A 357 46.28 4.47 -17.94
CA GLY A 357 46.75 4.01 -19.24
C GLY A 357 47.23 5.15 -20.14
N SER A 358 46.71 5.19 -21.36
CA SER A 358 47.07 6.12 -22.43
C SER A 358 45.96 7.13 -22.71
N ILE A 359 46.33 8.29 -23.27
CA ILE A 359 45.39 9.29 -23.77
C ILE A 359 45.52 9.40 -25.27
N PHE A 360 44.40 9.22 -25.97
CA PHE A 360 44.26 9.43 -27.41
C PHE A 360 43.41 10.66 -27.67
N ALA A 361 43.89 11.60 -28.47
CA ALA A 361 43.12 12.78 -28.84
C ALA A 361 43.43 13.24 -30.27
N ARG A 362 42.46 13.84 -30.95
CA ARG A 362 42.73 14.46 -32.25
C ARG A 362 43.61 15.70 -32.11
N PHE A 363 43.31 16.55 -31.13
CA PHE A 363 44.11 17.75 -30.81
C PHE A 363 43.99 18.10 -29.33
N ALA A 364 44.96 18.85 -28.81
CA ALA A 364 44.95 19.33 -27.43
C ALA A 364 45.34 20.82 -27.37
N GLN A 365 44.47 21.68 -26.86
CA GLN A 365 44.71 23.12 -26.81
C GLN A 365 44.47 23.69 -25.41
N LYS A 366 45.50 24.33 -24.83
CA LYS A 366 45.45 24.88 -23.47
C LYS A 366 44.94 23.82 -22.47
N SER A 367 45.46 22.60 -22.62
CA SER A 367 45.01 21.42 -21.88
C SER A 367 46.11 20.75 -21.09
N SER A 368 45.75 20.19 -19.95
CA SER A 368 46.64 19.40 -19.10
C SER A 368 46.26 17.93 -19.21
N LEU A 369 47.12 17.16 -19.87
CA LEU A 369 46.96 15.72 -20.08
C LEU A 369 48.04 14.98 -19.28
N LEU A 370 47.62 14.05 -18.42
CA LEU A 370 48.49 13.15 -17.67
C LEU A 370 48.15 11.70 -18.03
N ALA A 371 49.10 10.97 -18.60
CA ALA A 371 48.95 9.56 -18.90
C ALA A 371 50.03 8.74 -18.18
N GLY A 372 49.65 7.64 -17.54
CA GLY A 372 50.60 6.70 -16.95
C GLY A 372 51.44 5.99 -18.01
N HIS A 373 50.91 5.81 -19.22
CA HIS A 373 51.61 5.18 -20.34
C HIS A 373 51.96 6.17 -21.46
N GLY A 374 51.08 6.38 -22.44
CA GLY A 374 51.36 7.18 -23.64
C GLY A 374 50.35 8.30 -23.88
N ILE A 375 50.79 9.39 -24.53
CA ILE A 375 49.89 10.42 -25.10
C ILE A 375 50.04 10.41 -26.61
N TYR A 376 48.95 10.13 -27.31
CA TYR A 376 48.88 10.05 -28.77
C TYR A 376 47.97 11.16 -29.29
N ILE A 377 48.54 12.13 -30.00
CA ILE A 377 47.80 13.27 -30.55
C ILE A 377 47.91 13.28 -32.08
N GLN A 378 46.77 13.25 -32.76
CA GLN A 378 46.74 13.10 -34.22
C GLN A 378 47.18 14.35 -35.00
N GLU A 379 46.75 15.54 -34.58
CA GLU A 379 46.94 16.78 -35.34
C GLU A 379 47.94 17.73 -34.69
N VAL A 380 47.59 18.29 -33.53
CA VAL A 380 48.37 19.35 -32.90
C VAL A 380 48.18 19.38 -31.39
N SER A 381 49.27 19.67 -30.67
CA SER A 381 49.24 20.13 -29.29
C SER A 381 49.61 21.62 -29.24
N MET A 382 48.76 22.48 -28.67
CA MET A 382 48.94 23.94 -28.63
C MET A 382 48.81 24.49 -27.20
N HIS A 383 49.89 25.05 -26.65
CA HIS A 383 49.94 25.64 -25.31
C HIS A 383 49.46 24.68 -24.21
N SER A 384 49.74 23.39 -24.38
CA SER A 384 49.26 22.33 -23.50
C SER A 384 50.40 21.79 -22.63
N ARG A 385 50.04 21.22 -21.48
CA ARG A 385 50.94 20.45 -20.62
C ARG A 385 50.66 18.97 -20.85
N LEU A 386 51.61 18.27 -21.45
CA LEU A 386 51.56 16.84 -21.73
C LEU A 386 52.56 16.14 -20.83
N THR A 387 52.09 15.18 -20.04
CA THR A 387 52.93 14.37 -19.16
C THR A 387 52.61 12.91 -19.39
N ALA A 388 53.58 12.13 -19.88
CA ALA A 388 53.41 10.71 -20.17
C ALA A 388 54.50 9.89 -19.49
N GLY A 389 54.13 8.76 -18.87
CA GLY A 389 55.10 7.83 -18.27
C GLY A 389 56.11 7.27 -19.27
N HIS A 390 55.70 7.03 -20.51
CA HIS A 390 56.53 6.43 -21.54
C HIS A 390 56.74 7.36 -22.73
N GLU A 391 55.70 7.67 -23.49
CA GLU A 391 55.86 8.32 -24.78
C GLU A 391 54.81 9.36 -25.11
N ILE A 392 55.22 10.35 -25.91
CA ILE A 392 54.32 11.33 -26.52
C ILE A 392 54.52 11.26 -28.03
N ILE A 393 53.47 10.94 -28.79
CA ILE A 393 53.52 10.70 -30.23
C ILE A 393 52.54 11.61 -30.98
N LEU A 394 53.08 12.34 -31.97
CA LEU A 394 52.40 13.23 -32.91
C LEU A 394 52.94 13.00 -34.34
N GLU A 395 52.75 11.78 -34.85
CA GLU A 395 53.27 11.35 -36.16
C GLU A 395 52.27 11.43 -37.31
N GLU A 396 50.99 11.62 -37.01
CA GLU A 396 49.91 11.75 -37.99
C GLU A 396 49.60 13.22 -38.31
N GLY A 397 48.72 13.46 -39.29
CA GLY A 397 48.20 14.80 -39.61
C GLY A 397 49.27 15.89 -39.75
N ARG A 398 49.07 17.01 -39.06
CA ARG A 398 50.10 18.08 -38.95
C ARG A 398 51.27 17.68 -38.05
N GLY A 399 51.03 16.90 -37.00
CA GLY A 399 52.06 16.37 -36.10
C GLY A 399 52.90 17.44 -35.39
N GLU A 400 52.29 18.55 -34.95
CA GLU A 400 53.02 19.69 -34.39
C GLU A 400 52.79 19.89 -32.89
N ILE A 401 53.86 20.21 -32.14
CA ILE A 401 53.79 20.66 -30.74
C ILE A 401 54.15 22.14 -30.67
N ILE A 402 53.21 22.99 -30.30
CA ILE A 402 53.35 24.46 -30.34
C ILE A 402 53.09 25.05 -28.97
N GLY A 403 54.16 25.43 -28.26
CA GLY A 403 54.08 26.04 -26.96
C GLY A 403 53.61 25.09 -25.84
N GLY A 404 54.08 25.35 -24.62
CA GLY A 404 53.75 24.53 -23.46
C GLY A 404 54.87 23.56 -23.09
N ASP A 405 54.51 22.54 -22.33
CA ASP A 405 55.42 21.59 -21.69
C ASP A 405 55.06 20.17 -22.12
N ALA A 406 55.99 19.45 -22.74
CA ALA A 406 55.84 18.02 -23.01
C ALA A 406 56.94 17.26 -22.26
N LEU A 407 56.52 16.36 -21.36
CA LEU A 407 57.40 15.50 -20.59
C LEU A 407 57.06 14.04 -20.89
N ALA A 408 58.04 13.27 -21.35
CA ALA A 408 57.90 11.84 -21.59
C ALA A 408 59.04 11.08 -20.91
N GLY A 409 58.74 9.93 -20.31
CA GLY A 409 59.77 9.11 -19.66
C GLY A 409 60.80 8.52 -20.64
N GLN A 410 60.40 8.19 -21.87
CA GLN A 410 61.26 7.51 -22.85
C GLN A 410 61.48 8.29 -24.13
N ARG A 411 60.41 8.72 -24.83
CA ARG A 411 60.54 9.38 -26.13
C ARG A 411 59.41 10.36 -26.43
N VAL A 412 59.74 11.37 -27.23
CA VAL A 412 58.78 12.28 -27.85
C VAL A 412 59.01 12.24 -29.36
N ILE A 413 57.96 11.95 -30.12
CA ILE A 413 58.00 11.95 -31.58
C ILE A 413 56.98 12.98 -32.09
N ALA A 414 57.43 13.92 -32.90
CA ALA A 414 56.58 14.91 -33.56
C ALA A 414 57.18 15.28 -34.92
N ARG A 415 56.34 15.59 -35.91
CA ARG A 415 56.79 16.11 -37.21
C ARG A 415 57.42 17.49 -37.10
N LYS A 416 56.95 18.29 -36.14
CA LYS A 416 57.44 19.66 -35.93
C LYS A 416 57.32 20.08 -34.46
N LEU A 417 58.36 20.74 -33.98
CA LEU A 417 58.41 21.31 -32.64
C LEU A 417 58.52 22.84 -32.75
N GLY A 418 57.56 23.53 -32.16
CA GLY A 418 57.50 24.99 -32.08
C GLY A 418 57.06 25.68 -33.38
N THR A 419 56.94 27.01 -33.28
CA THR A 419 56.72 27.90 -34.42
C THR A 419 57.63 29.12 -34.31
N LYS A 420 57.77 29.89 -35.39
CA LYS A 420 58.52 31.15 -35.38
C LYS A 420 57.91 32.22 -34.46
N MET A 421 56.64 32.06 -34.06
CA MET A 421 55.94 32.96 -33.14
C MET A 421 56.12 32.46 -31.69
N GLU A 422 57.18 32.97 -31.04
CA GLU A 422 57.60 33.10 -29.62
C GLU A 422 57.13 32.16 -28.49
N SER A 423 56.09 31.34 -28.62
CA SER A 423 55.63 30.51 -27.50
C SER A 423 56.63 29.39 -27.24
N ALA A 424 57.31 29.46 -26.09
CA ALA A 424 58.30 28.47 -25.69
C ALA A 424 57.70 27.07 -25.66
N THR A 425 58.23 26.18 -26.53
CA THR A 425 57.95 24.74 -26.51
C THR A 425 59.06 24.07 -25.71
N ARG A 426 58.74 23.56 -24.51
CA ARG A 426 59.70 22.85 -23.66
C ARG A 426 59.45 21.35 -23.75
N ILE A 427 60.49 20.61 -24.15
CA ILE A 427 60.45 19.15 -24.29
C ILE A 427 61.44 18.55 -23.30
N THR A 428 60.96 17.66 -22.43
CA THR A 428 61.76 16.90 -21.47
C THR A 428 61.58 15.41 -21.75
N VAL A 429 62.68 14.69 -21.94
CA VAL A 429 62.68 13.27 -22.30
C VAL A 429 63.68 12.52 -21.44
N GLY A 430 63.39 11.27 -21.09
CA GLY A 430 64.34 10.40 -20.39
C GLY A 430 64.26 10.51 -18.86
N VAL A 431 63.18 11.09 -18.32
CA VAL A 431 62.99 11.22 -16.88
C VAL A 431 61.60 10.71 -16.51
N ASP A 432 61.55 9.83 -15.52
CA ASP A 432 60.30 9.38 -14.93
C ASP A 432 59.46 10.59 -14.44
N PRO A 433 58.22 10.77 -14.92
CA PRO A 433 57.41 11.94 -14.58
C PRO A 433 57.17 12.14 -13.09
N GLU A 434 56.92 11.06 -12.34
CA GLU A 434 56.69 11.16 -10.90
C GLU A 434 57.94 11.65 -10.17
N THR A 435 59.09 11.08 -10.51
CA THR A 435 60.38 11.45 -9.96
C THR A 435 60.72 12.90 -10.29
N PHE A 436 60.45 13.34 -11.52
CA PHE A 436 60.69 14.71 -11.93
C PHE A 436 59.74 15.71 -11.26
N GLN A 437 58.49 15.33 -11.03
CA GLN A 437 57.54 16.16 -10.30
C GLN A 437 57.94 16.30 -8.84
N LYS A 438 58.33 15.21 -8.17
CA LYS A 438 58.89 15.25 -6.81
C LYS A 438 60.14 16.13 -6.73
N LEU A 439 61.04 16.04 -7.71
CA LEU A 439 62.23 16.91 -7.79
C LEU A 439 61.83 18.39 -7.85
N ARG A 440 60.88 18.75 -8.73
CA ARG A 440 60.37 20.12 -8.83
C ARG A 440 59.70 20.62 -7.55
N GLU A 441 58.95 19.76 -6.86
CA GLU A 441 58.32 20.10 -5.59
C GLU A 441 59.37 20.36 -4.49
N MET A 442 60.40 19.51 -4.42
CA MET A 442 61.52 19.69 -3.48
C MET A 442 62.33 20.95 -3.79
N ASP A 443 62.62 21.22 -5.07
CA ASP A 443 63.32 22.43 -5.50
C ASP A 443 62.52 23.70 -5.15
N ALA A 444 61.20 23.69 -5.38
CA ALA A 444 60.33 24.80 -5.03
C ALA A 444 60.28 25.05 -3.51
N GLN A 445 60.21 23.98 -2.71
CA GLN A 445 60.27 24.07 -1.24
C GLN A 445 61.62 24.64 -0.77
N TYR A 446 62.72 24.24 -1.41
CA TYR A 446 64.05 24.73 -1.08
C TYR A 446 64.25 26.21 -1.44
N GLU A 447 63.69 26.68 -2.57
CA GLU A 447 63.68 28.10 -2.92
C GLU A 447 62.83 28.95 -1.97
N ASP A 448 61.69 28.41 -1.51
CA ASP A 448 60.81 29.10 -0.56
C ASP A 448 61.47 29.23 0.82
N GLN A 449 62.22 28.22 1.27
CA GLN A 449 63.02 28.27 2.50
C GLN A 449 64.24 29.20 2.42
N LYS A 450 64.68 29.58 1.21
CA LYS A 450 65.78 30.54 1.00
C LYS A 450 65.34 32.00 1.01
N LYS A 451 64.04 32.26 0.87
CA LYS A 451 63.45 33.59 1.04
C LYS A 451 63.15 33.84 2.50
#